data_AF-A0A183CA24-F1
#
_entry.id   AF-A0A183CA24-F1
#
_cell.length_a   1.000
_cell.length_b   1.000
_cell.length_c   1.000
_cell.angle_alpha   90.00
_cell.angle_beta   90.00
_cell.angle_gamma   90.00
#
_symmetry.space_group_name_H-M   'P 1'
#
loop_
_entity.id
_entity.type
_entity.pdbx_description
1 polymer ?
#
loop_
_entity_poly.entity_id
_entity_poly.type
_entity_poly.pdbx_seq_one_letter_code
_entity_poly.pdbx_strand_id
1 'polypeptide(L)'
;MEILVPIPINCLFQECTDRSIGALSNPVPNAAPEGECQPPARNRFFVRAAALLLIGAAAFTLFAIFVNIAGLRSNDLHRKYVFYKAATWLSLVSVLAELVALVGFPICFYLSIHSYGLRNWEFDWSYGIAWGALLFAFGALLLLICDKEHEEVYYREKTIYNPPIEFA
;
A
#
# COMPACT_ATOMS: atom_id res chain seq x y z
N MET A 1 18.88 -21.40 -14.70
CA MET A 1 17.61 -21.66 -15.43
C MET A 1 16.64 -20.59 -14.96
N GLU A 2 16.90 -19.36 -15.42
CA GLU A 2 16.10 -18.19 -15.09
C GLU A 2 14.87 -18.24 -15.97
N ILE A 3 13.75 -18.66 -15.38
CA ILE A 3 12.45 -18.40 -15.97
C ILE A 3 12.25 -16.89 -15.77
N LEU A 4 12.66 -16.11 -16.78
CA LEU A 4 12.12 -14.78 -17.01
C LEU A 4 10.62 -14.96 -17.23
N VAL A 5 9.86 -15.09 -16.14
CA VAL A 5 8.46 -14.74 -16.13
C VAL A 5 8.48 -13.25 -16.49
N PRO A 6 8.01 -12.83 -17.67
CA PRO A 6 7.89 -11.41 -17.95
C PRO A 6 6.94 -10.89 -16.90
N ILE A 7 7.47 -10.21 -15.88
CA ILE A 7 6.77 -9.72 -14.71
C ILE A 7 5.51 -9.02 -15.24
N PRO A 8 4.32 -9.64 -15.18
CA PRO A 8 3.13 -8.93 -15.55
C PRO A 8 2.86 -8.09 -14.32
N ILE A 9 3.37 -6.87 -14.34
CA ILE A 9 3.01 -5.77 -13.43
C ILE A 9 1.48 -5.55 -13.43
N ASN A 10 0.75 -6.26 -14.30
CA ASN A 10 -0.66 -6.10 -14.61
C ASN A 10 -1.60 -7.15 -14.00
N CYS A 11 -1.20 -8.02 -13.05
CA CYS A 11 -2.12 -9.03 -12.47
C CYS A 11 -3.40 -8.44 -11.84
N LEU A 12 -3.41 -7.14 -11.50
CA LEU A 12 -4.59 -6.44 -10.98
C LEU A 12 -5.60 -6.03 -12.07
N PHE A 13 -5.13 -5.75 -13.28
CA PHE A 13 -5.94 -5.17 -14.37
C PHE A 13 -6.11 -6.10 -15.57
N GLN A 14 -5.27 -7.11 -15.69
CA GLN A 14 -5.18 -7.97 -16.86
C GLN A 14 -4.75 -9.38 -16.44
N GLU A 15 -5.35 -10.39 -17.07
CA GLU A 15 -4.91 -11.78 -16.96
C GLU A 15 -4.25 -12.18 -18.27
N CYS A 16 -3.09 -12.84 -18.20
CA CYS A 16 -2.31 -13.27 -19.36
C CYS A 16 -2.00 -14.76 -19.22
N THR A 17 -2.08 -15.49 -20.33
CA THR A 17 -1.70 -16.91 -20.37
C THR A 17 -0.38 -17.10 -21.09
N ASP A 18 0.54 -17.86 -20.51
CA ASP A 18 1.84 -18.12 -21.13
C ASP A 18 1.72 -19.17 -22.26
N ARG A 19 2.67 -19.13 -23.21
CA ARG A 19 2.73 -19.97 -24.41
C ARG A 19 3.51 -21.28 -24.20
N SER A 20 4.03 -21.52 -23.00
CA SER A 20 4.97 -22.63 -22.77
C SER A 20 4.27 -24.00 -22.63
N ILE A 21 4.23 -24.72 -23.76
CA ILE A 21 4.29 -26.18 -23.91
C ILE A 21 3.22 -26.98 -23.14
N GLY A 22 2.15 -27.34 -23.86
CA GLY A 22 1.29 -28.47 -23.50
C GLY A 22 0.20 -28.16 -22.48
N ALA A 23 -0.57 -27.09 -22.71
CA ALA A 23 -1.85 -26.86 -22.03
C ALA A 23 -2.87 -27.93 -22.44
N LEU A 24 -2.68 -29.15 -21.95
CA LEU A 24 -3.74 -30.13 -21.88
C LEU A 24 -4.83 -29.52 -21.00
N SER A 25 -5.94 -29.10 -21.64
CA SER A 25 -7.09 -28.41 -21.07
C SER A 25 -6.80 -27.01 -20.53
N ASN A 26 -7.49 -26.00 -21.06
CA ASN A 26 -7.79 -24.77 -20.31
C ASN A 26 -8.42 -25.22 -18.98
N PRO A 27 -7.73 -25.12 -17.82
CA PRO A 27 -8.27 -25.64 -16.57
C PRO A 27 -9.42 -24.75 -16.05
N VAL A 28 -9.67 -23.61 -16.71
CA VAL A 28 -10.63 -22.60 -16.29
C VAL A 28 -11.50 -22.19 -17.49
N PRO A 29 -12.84 -22.24 -17.36
CA PRO A 29 -13.73 -21.72 -18.40
C PRO A 29 -13.54 -20.21 -18.59
N ASN A 30 -13.47 -19.75 -19.84
CA ASN A 30 -13.24 -18.35 -20.29
C ASN A 30 -11.82 -17.78 -20.04
N ALA A 31 -10.78 -18.60 -20.00
CA ALA A 31 -9.40 -18.12 -20.00
C ALA A 31 -9.00 -17.49 -21.36
N ALA A 32 -7.99 -16.62 -21.35
CA ALA A 32 -7.44 -16.01 -22.57
C ALA A 32 -6.87 -17.08 -23.51
N PRO A 33 -6.89 -16.85 -24.83
CA PRO A 33 -6.15 -17.71 -25.75
C PRO A 33 -4.64 -17.65 -25.46
N GLU A 34 -3.94 -18.73 -25.81
CA GLU A 34 -2.51 -18.91 -25.53
C GLU A 34 -1.64 -17.73 -25.97
N GLY A 35 -0.81 -17.23 -25.05
CA GLY A 35 0.07 -16.07 -25.31
C GLY A 35 -0.67 -14.73 -25.42
N GLU A 36 -2.00 -14.69 -25.25
CA GLU A 36 -2.78 -13.46 -25.22
C GLU A 36 -3.12 -13.06 -23.78
N CYS A 37 -3.47 -11.78 -23.66
CA CYS A 37 -3.94 -11.20 -22.43
C CYS A 37 -5.34 -10.64 -22.62
N GLN A 38 -6.19 -10.84 -21.62
CA GLN A 38 -7.54 -10.31 -21.60
C GLN A 38 -7.81 -9.56 -20.28
N PRO A 39 -8.79 -8.65 -20.24
CA PRO A 39 -9.27 -8.13 -18.97
C PRO A 39 -9.84 -9.26 -18.10
N PRO A 40 -9.68 -9.22 -16.77
CA PRO A 40 -10.02 -10.33 -15.88
C PRO A 40 -11.48 -10.76 -16.08
N ALA A 41 -11.67 -11.99 -16.57
CA ALA A 41 -12.97 -12.57 -16.84
C ALA A 41 -13.76 -12.85 -15.53
N ARG A 42 -13.06 -12.94 -14.40
CA ARG A 42 -13.58 -13.43 -13.11
C ARG A 42 -13.94 -12.30 -12.13
N ASN A 43 -14.84 -12.65 -11.20
CA ASN A 43 -15.62 -11.77 -10.34
C ASN A 43 -14.94 -10.43 -9.95
N ARG A 44 -15.41 -9.34 -10.57
CA ARG A 44 -14.73 -8.04 -10.65
C ARG A 44 -14.73 -7.26 -9.34
N PHE A 45 -15.56 -7.63 -8.37
CA PHE A 45 -15.82 -6.77 -7.21
C PHE A 45 -14.65 -6.70 -6.24
N PHE A 46 -14.11 -7.83 -5.79
CA PHE A 46 -13.04 -7.82 -4.78
C PHE A 46 -11.70 -7.34 -5.38
N VAL A 47 -11.41 -7.69 -6.64
CA VAL A 47 -10.20 -7.21 -7.35
C VAL A 47 -10.25 -5.70 -7.57
N ARG A 48 -11.41 -5.17 -8.03
CA ARG A 48 -11.59 -3.72 -8.17
C ARG A 48 -11.56 -3.00 -6.82
N ALA A 49 -12.17 -3.58 -5.77
CA ALA A 49 -12.13 -2.99 -4.44
C ALA A 49 -10.69 -2.91 -3.90
N ALA A 50 -9.92 -3.99 -4.04
CA ALA A 50 -8.50 -4.00 -3.67
C ALA A 50 -7.71 -2.96 -4.49
N ALA A 51 -7.97 -2.84 -5.80
CA ALA A 51 -7.33 -1.84 -6.64
C ALA A 51 -7.63 -0.41 -6.19
N LEU A 52 -8.89 -0.11 -5.89
CA LEU A 52 -9.31 1.21 -5.40
C LEU A 52 -8.67 1.55 -4.06
N LEU A 53 -8.58 0.57 -3.15
CA LEU A 53 -7.92 0.74 -1.85
C LEU A 53 -6.43 1.01 -2.02
N LEU A 54 -5.72 0.26 -2.87
CA LEU A 54 -4.29 0.44 -3.11
C LEU A 54 -3.96 1.76 -3.82
N ILE A 55 -4.74 2.14 -4.84
CA ILE A 55 -4.57 3.44 -5.52
C ILE A 55 -4.87 4.59 -4.57
N GLY A 56 -5.95 4.47 -3.77
CA GLY A 56 -6.31 5.45 -2.76
C GLY A 56 -5.23 5.61 -1.71
N ALA A 57 -4.69 4.50 -1.18
CA ALA A 57 -3.59 4.51 -0.24
C ALA A 57 -2.34 5.17 -0.83
N ALA A 58 -1.94 4.79 -2.06
CA ALA A 58 -0.81 5.42 -2.73
C ALA A 58 -0.99 6.95 -2.88
N ALA A 59 -2.20 7.41 -3.23
CA ALA A 59 -2.52 8.83 -3.31
C ALA A 59 -2.43 9.53 -1.94
N PHE A 60 -2.94 8.91 -0.88
CA PHE A 60 -2.81 9.44 0.49
C PHE A 60 -1.36 9.48 0.95
N THR A 61 -0.54 8.48 0.62
CA THR A 61 0.90 8.46 0.92
C THR A 61 1.63 9.59 0.20
N LEU A 62 1.34 9.82 -1.09
CA LEU A 62 1.92 10.95 -1.85
C LEU A 62 1.53 12.30 -1.24
N PHE A 63 0.26 12.46 -0.85
CA PHE A 63 -0.20 13.67 -0.19
C PHE A 63 0.45 13.86 1.19
N ALA A 64 0.57 12.79 1.98
CA ALA A 64 1.27 12.82 3.27
C ALA A 64 2.74 13.24 3.13
N ILE A 65 3.44 12.74 2.10
CA ILE A 65 4.82 13.15 1.79
C ILE A 65 4.88 14.64 1.49
N PHE A 66 3.97 15.17 0.67
CA PHE A 66 3.94 16.59 0.35
C PHE A 66 3.68 17.47 1.58
N VAL A 67 2.71 17.08 2.41
CA VAL A 67 2.39 17.75 3.68
C VAL A 67 3.59 17.72 4.64
N ASN A 68 4.29 16.59 4.72
CA ASN A 68 5.48 16.43 5.54
C ASN A 68 6.63 17.34 5.05
N ILE A 69 6.90 17.38 3.74
CA ILE A 69 7.89 18.29 3.14
C ILE A 69 7.54 19.77 3.42
N ALA A 70 6.26 20.14 3.30
CA ALA A 70 5.79 21.49 3.62
C ALA A 70 5.96 21.81 5.12
N GLY A 71 5.68 20.84 6.01
CA GLY A 71 5.94 20.93 7.44
C GLY A 71 7.41 21.15 7.76
N LEU A 72 8.31 20.39 7.15
CA LEU A 72 9.76 20.53 7.32
C LEU A 72 10.29 21.90 6.89
N ARG A 73 9.69 22.52 5.86
CA ARG A 73 10.09 23.87 5.37
C ARG A 73 9.50 25.03 6.16
N SER A 74 8.47 24.81 6.97
CA SER A 74 7.90 25.85 7.83
C SER A 74 8.93 26.30 8.88
N ASN A 75 8.95 27.58 9.26
CA ASN A 75 9.76 28.04 10.41
C ASN A 75 8.95 28.16 11.70
N ASP A 76 7.62 28.25 11.58
CA ASP A 76 6.73 28.40 12.73
C ASP A 76 6.40 27.03 13.34
N LEU A 77 6.74 26.84 14.61
CA LEU A 77 6.44 25.62 15.35
C LEU A 77 4.97 25.22 15.27
N HIS A 78 4.07 26.16 15.55
CA HIS A 78 2.63 25.86 15.58
C HIS A 78 2.14 25.33 14.22
N ARG A 79 2.65 25.87 13.11
CA ARG A 79 2.30 25.38 11.77
C ARG A 79 2.93 24.02 11.48
N LYS A 80 4.20 23.82 11.83
CA LYS A 80 4.87 22.50 11.72
C LYS A 80 4.02 21.45 12.41
N TYR A 81 3.66 21.68 13.66
CA TYR A 81 2.86 20.76 14.46
C TYR A 81 1.57 20.32 13.76
N VAL A 82 0.84 21.27 13.16
CA VAL A 82 -0.40 20.98 12.43
C VAL A 82 -0.13 20.16 11.17
N PHE A 83 0.92 20.51 10.39
CA PHE A 83 1.30 19.75 9.19
C PHE A 83 1.76 18.32 9.53
N TYR A 84 2.58 18.15 10.56
CA TYR A 84 3.03 16.84 11.03
C TYR A 84 1.86 15.99 11.52
N LYS A 85 0.96 16.55 12.33
CA LYS A 85 -0.25 15.85 12.78
C LYS A 85 -1.11 15.42 11.59
N ALA A 86 -1.31 16.29 10.60
CA ALA A 86 -2.05 15.95 9.39
C ALA A 86 -1.36 14.83 8.60
N ALA A 87 -0.03 14.90 8.41
CA ALA A 87 0.74 13.88 7.73
C ALA A 87 0.66 12.52 8.43
N THR A 88 0.78 12.48 9.77
CA THR A 88 0.64 11.24 10.54
C THR A 88 -0.74 10.59 10.36
N TRP A 89 -1.82 11.38 10.41
CA TRP A 89 -3.17 10.85 10.19
C TRP A 89 -3.37 10.32 8.78
N LEU A 90 -2.86 11.01 7.76
CA LEU A 90 -2.92 10.57 6.37
C LEU A 90 -2.13 9.28 6.14
N SER A 91 -0.90 9.21 6.66
CA SER A 91 -0.06 8.00 6.61
C SER A 91 -0.71 6.83 7.34
N LEU A 92 -1.35 7.06 8.50
CA LEU A 92 -2.06 6.01 9.24
C LEU A 92 -3.22 5.43 8.42
N VAL A 93 -4.06 6.29 7.83
CA VAL A 93 -5.19 5.84 6.97
C VAL A 93 -4.68 5.04 5.77
N SER A 94 -3.57 5.49 5.16
CA SER A 94 -2.95 4.80 4.03
C SER A 94 -2.48 3.38 4.41
N VAL A 95 -1.70 3.24 5.48
CA VAL A 95 -1.19 1.94 5.95
C VAL A 95 -2.33 0.98 6.31
N LEU A 96 -3.40 1.47 6.93
CA LEU A 96 -4.58 0.65 7.23
C LEU A 96 -5.30 0.19 5.94
N ALA A 97 -5.42 1.07 4.95
CA ALA A 97 -6.03 0.73 3.66
C ALA A 97 -5.18 -0.31 2.89
N GLU A 98 -3.85 -0.18 2.88
CA GLU A 98 -2.93 -1.17 2.32
C GLU A 98 -3.08 -2.52 3.02
N LEU A 99 -3.06 -2.55 4.35
CA LEU A 99 -3.21 -3.77 5.13
C LEU A 99 -4.55 -4.48 4.82
N VAL A 100 -5.65 -3.73 4.76
CA VAL A 100 -6.98 -4.27 4.41
C VAL A 100 -6.98 -4.84 2.99
N ALA A 101 -6.35 -4.16 2.03
CA ALA A 101 -6.25 -4.66 0.66
C ALA A 101 -5.40 -5.94 0.55
N LEU A 102 -4.23 -5.97 1.21
CA LEU A 102 -3.28 -7.09 1.15
C LEU A 102 -3.82 -8.35 1.84
N VAL A 103 -4.56 -8.19 2.94
CA VAL A 103 -5.17 -9.32 3.67
C VAL A 103 -6.52 -9.71 3.04
N GLY A 104 -7.33 -8.74 2.64
CA GLY A 104 -8.66 -8.99 2.06
C GLY A 104 -8.60 -9.68 0.71
N PHE A 105 -7.64 -9.33 -0.15
CA PHE A 105 -7.48 -9.94 -1.47
C PHE A 105 -7.31 -11.47 -1.43
N PRO A 106 -6.33 -12.06 -0.70
CA PRO A 106 -6.17 -13.50 -0.65
C PRO A 106 -7.32 -14.21 0.08
N ILE A 107 -7.94 -13.59 1.09
CA ILE A 107 -9.09 -14.19 1.79
C ILE A 107 -10.28 -14.34 0.82
N CYS A 108 -10.66 -13.26 0.14
CA CYS A 108 -11.75 -13.29 -0.84
C CYS A 108 -11.44 -14.22 -2.02
N PHE A 109 -10.18 -14.25 -2.44
CA PHE A 109 -9.73 -15.13 -3.51
C PHE A 109 -9.81 -16.61 -3.11
N TYR A 110 -9.33 -16.96 -1.91
CA TYR A 110 -9.36 -18.32 -1.38
C TYR A 110 -10.80 -18.84 -1.22
N LEU A 111 -11.73 -18.01 -0.74
CA LEU A 111 -13.15 -18.40 -0.66
C LEU A 111 -13.76 -18.64 -2.05
N SER A 112 -13.29 -17.92 -3.06
CA SER A 112 -13.80 -18.04 -4.43
C SER A 112 -13.17 -19.20 -5.20
N ILE A 113 -11.98 -19.68 -4.82
CA ILE A 113 -11.21 -20.67 -5.58
C ILE A 113 -11.95 -22.01 -5.74
N HIS A 114 -12.68 -22.43 -4.69
CA HIS A 114 -13.45 -23.67 -4.69
C HIS A 114 -14.56 -23.65 -5.76
N SER A 115 -15.12 -22.47 -6.05
CA SER A 115 -16.17 -22.31 -7.06
C SER A 115 -15.62 -22.40 -8.49
N TYR A 116 -14.32 -22.24 -8.69
CA TYR A 116 -13.68 -22.21 -10.00
C TYR A 116 -12.97 -23.52 -10.38
N GLY A 117 -12.93 -24.51 -9.48
CA GLY A 117 -12.26 -25.79 -9.75
C GLY A 117 -10.73 -25.72 -9.85
N LEU A 118 -10.12 -24.57 -9.52
CA LEU A 118 -8.65 -24.47 -9.42
C LEU A 118 -8.20 -25.05 -8.08
N ARG A 119 -7.26 -26.00 -8.14
CA ARG A 119 -6.64 -26.60 -6.94
C ARG A 119 -5.35 -25.93 -6.51
N ASN A 120 -4.64 -25.30 -7.45
CA ASN A 120 -3.31 -24.74 -7.21
C ASN A 120 -3.32 -23.26 -7.61
N TRP A 121 -3.05 -22.39 -6.64
CA TRP A 121 -2.81 -20.97 -6.86
C TRP A 121 -1.50 -20.60 -6.18
N GLU A 122 -0.66 -19.88 -6.91
CA GLU A 122 0.63 -19.41 -6.43
C GLU A 122 0.62 -17.89 -6.39
N PHE A 123 1.24 -17.33 -5.34
CA PHE A 123 1.40 -15.89 -5.21
C PHE A 123 2.52 -15.41 -6.11
N ASP A 124 2.24 -14.37 -6.89
CA ASP A 124 3.26 -13.66 -7.64
C ASP A 124 4.23 -12.92 -6.71
N TRP A 125 5.42 -12.65 -7.25
CA TRP A 125 6.44 -11.79 -6.63
C TRP A 125 5.91 -10.41 -6.24
N SER A 126 4.95 -9.88 -6.99
CA SER A 126 4.31 -8.59 -6.73
C SER A 126 3.62 -8.53 -5.37
N TYR A 127 3.07 -9.66 -4.89
CA TYR A 127 2.48 -9.75 -3.56
C TYR A 127 3.54 -9.59 -2.46
N GLY A 128 4.72 -10.20 -2.64
CA GLY A 128 5.86 -10.01 -1.74
C GLY A 128 6.35 -8.55 -1.71
N ILE A 129 6.44 -7.91 -2.88
CA ILE A 129 6.80 -6.49 -2.99
C ILE A 129 5.76 -5.62 -2.26
N ALA A 130 4.47 -5.92 -2.38
CA ALA A 130 3.42 -5.18 -1.68
C ALA A 130 3.55 -5.27 -0.15
N TRP A 131 3.84 -6.45 0.41
CA TRP A 131 4.12 -6.59 1.85
C TRP A 131 5.38 -5.82 2.28
N GLY A 132 6.42 -5.83 1.46
CA GLY A 132 7.63 -5.03 1.71
C GLY A 132 7.33 -3.53 1.73
N ALA A 133 6.51 -3.05 0.79
CA ALA A 133 6.06 -1.65 0.75
C ALA A 133 5.25 -1.29 2.01
N LEU A 134 4.33 -2.15 2.45
CA LEU A 134 3.55 -1.96 3.67
C LEU A 134 4.46 -1.83 4.91
N LEU A 135 5.48 -2.68 5.05
CA LEU A 135 6.42 -2.61 6.17
C LEU A 135 7.24 -1.32 6.16
N PHE A 136 7.65 -0.86 4.98
CA PHE A 136 8.36 0.40 4.84
C PHE A 136 7.45 1.60 5.17
N ALA A 137 6.20 1.59 4.71
CA ALA A 137 5.21 2.61 5.02
C ALA A 137 4.87 2.65 6.53
N PHE A 138 4.73 1.48 7.16
CA PHE A 138 4.55 1.37 8.61
C PHE A 138 5.76 1.90 9.38
N GLY A 139 6.98 1.55 8.95
CA GLY A 139 8.21 2.10 9.53
C GLY A 139 8.29 3.63 9.41
N ALA A 140 7.94 4.18 8.26
CA ALA A 140 7.89 5.63 8.05
C ALA A 140 6.85 6.31 8.96
N LEU A 141 5.69 5.68 9.18
CA LEU A 141 4.67 6.16 10.12
C LEU A 141 5.20 6.20 11.56
N LEU A 142 5.92 5.16 12.01
CA LEU A 142 6.53 5.15 13.34
C LEU A 142 7.56 6.26 13.50
N LEU A 143 8.43 6.46 12.51
CA LEU A 143 9.41 7.55 12.53
C LEU A 143 8.73 8.93 12.59
N LEU A 144 7.64 9.12 11.86
CA LEU A 144 6.81 10.34 11.92
C LEU A 144 6.23 10.60 13.30
N ILE A 145 5.79 9.55 14.00
CA ILE A 145 5.26 9.67 15.37
C ILE A 145 6.39 10.02 16.34
N CYS A 146 7.54 9.34 16.23
CA CYS A 146 8.72 9.63 17.06
C CYS A 146 9.24 11.05 16.86
N ASP A 147 9.27 11.55 15.62
CA ASP A 147 9.70 12.92 15.31
C ASP A 147 8.77 13.95 15.99
N LYS A 148 7.44 13.71 15.93
CA LYS A 148 6.45 14.56 16.61
C LYS A 148 6.64 14.59 18.12
N GLU A 149 6.84 13.43 18.75
CA GLU A 149 7.04 13.33 20.20
C GLU A 149 8.34 14.01 20.65
N HIS A 150 9.41 13.85 19.86
CA HIS A 150 10.70 14.49 20.14
C HIS A 150 10.61 16.02 20.06
N GLU A 151 9.91 16.57 19.05
CA GLU A 151 9.66 18.01 19.00
C GLU A 151 8.87 18.50 20.22
N GLU A 152 7.76 17.83 20.59
CA GLU A 152 6.94 18.22 21.74
C GLU A 152 7.74 18.32 23.05
N VAL A 153 8.64 17.36 23.30
CA VAL A 153 9.52 17.37 24.47
C VAL A 153 10.50 18.55 24.43
N TYR A 154 11.15 18.77 23.29
CA TYR A 154 12.12 19.86 23.13
C TYR A 154 11.52 21.25 23.41
N TYR A 155 10.27 21.47 23.02
CA TYR A 155 9.59 22.73 23.30
C TYR A 155 9.23 22.91 24.77
N ARG A 156 8.79 21.84 25.45
CA ARG A 156 8.54 21.88 26.89
C ARG A 156 9.81 22.24 27.66
N GLU A 157 10.94 21.62 27.32
CA GLU A 157 12.23 21.91 27.95
C GLU A 157 12.64 23.38 27.75
N LYS A 158 12.56 23.91 26.52
CA LYS A 158 12.89 25.32 26.26
C LYS A 158 12.07 26.31 27.07
N THR A 159 10.77 26.05 27.24
CA THR A 159 9.88 26.93 28.02
C THR A 159 10.17 26.90 29.53
N ILE A 160 10.75 25.81 30.05
CA ILE A 160 11.11 25.70 31.47
C ILE A 160 12.40 26.48 31.77
N TYR A 161 13.42 26.39 30.89
CA TYR A 161 14.71 27.06 31.12
C TYR A 161 14.72 28.54 30.76
N ASN A 162 13.87 28.98 29.83
CA ASN A 162 13.75 30.38 29.44
C ASN A 162 12.27 30.79 29.46
N PRO A 163 11.68 30.96 30.67
CA PRO A 163 10.30 31.38 30.79
C PRO A 163 10.13 32.76 30.14
N PRO A 164 8.99 33.04 29.49
CA PRO A 164 8.71 34.37 28.99
C PRO A 164 8.73 35.37 30.16
N ILE A 165 9.22 36.58 29.88
CA ILE A 165 9.45 37.69 30.82
C ILE A 165 8.26 38.05 31.73
N GLU A 166 7.06 37.56 31.41
CA GLU A 166 5.87 37.71 32.24
C GLU A 166 5.90 36.88 33.53
N PHE A 167 6.81 35.89 33.65
CA PHE A 167 6.98 35.03 34.83
C PHE A 167 8.35 35.19 35.54
N ALA A 168 9.15 36.18 35.14
CA ALA A 168 10.48 36.47 35.73
C ALA A 168 10.39 37.56 36.80
#